data_AF-A0A7C6ACE3-F1
#
_entry.id   AF-A0A7C6ACE3-F1
#
_cell.length_a   1.000
_cell.length_b   1.000
_cell.length_c   1.000
_cell.angle_alpha   90.00
_cell.angle_beta   90.00
_cell.angle_gamma   90.00
#
_symmetry.space_group_name_H-M   'P 1'
#
loop_
_entity.id
_entity.type
_entity.pdbx_description
1 polymer ?
#
loop_
_entity_poly.entity_id
_entity_poly.type
_entity_poly.pdbx_seq_one_letter_code
_entity_poly.pdbx_strand_id
1 'polypeptide(L)'
;LSFLQDNSIDLICAHPPYANIIHYTDSKEGDLSFFDIDDFLKEMTKVAKESFRVLKPGRQCAILIGDTRRKKHVFPLGFALINVYLNAGFKLRELVIKRQHNCKTTGFWYANSIKYNFLLLAHEYLPIFEKPKTHFPLSVKERGVGYGLVAPTLEQRPLPRNWDGLETTTVWIFPEKEFAERLNKNVIDRYSNGGAYSIITFISHSKNELDFTKRNTQKGKELLFIKSPFLSSNPSHSNVEQYLKETKEIVRQELPNISKGGFLVIQTQDVRIVGYVEPLAKRLVDLLTFDDLWLKEIVIVTQEGANSSSLNSTGYLKIVHQYLLVYEVRK
;
A
#
# COMPACT_ATOMS: atom_id res chain seq x y z
N LEU A 1 0.47 30.75 1.72
CA LEU A 1 -0.26 31.43 0.64
C LEU A 1 -1.20 32.46 1.27
N SER A 2 -0.67 33.27 2.21
CA SER A 2 -1.49 34.07 3.12
C SER A 2 -2.27 35.19 2.42
N PHE A 3 -1.83 35.59 1.23
CA PHE A 3 -2.51 36.57 0.39
C PHE A 3 -3.77 36.02 -0.32
N LEU A 4 -3.97 34.70 -0.33
CA LEU A 4 -5.18 34.08 -0.89
C LEU A 4 -6.30 34.03 0.15
N GLN A 5 -7.52 34.36 -0.26
CA GLN A 5 -8.70 34.22 0.57
C GLN A 5 -9.09 32.75 0.80
N ASP A 6 -9.81 32.49 1.88
CA ASP A 6 -10.40 31.19 2.17
C ASP A 6 -11.36 30.76 1.05
N ASN A 7 -11.39 29.46 0.75
CA ASN A 7 -12.31 28.89 -0.25
C ASN A 7 -12.27 29.62 -1.60
N SER A 8 -11.09 30.05 -2.05
CA SER A 8 -10.91 30.78 -3.31
C SER A 8 -10.44 29.91 -4.47
N ILE A 9 -9.86 28.73 -4.20
CA ILE A 9 -9.22 27.87 -5.20
C ILE A 9 -10.10 26.66 -5.57
N ASP A 10 -10.18 26.36 -6.87
CA ASP A 10 -10.97 25.24 -7.41
C ASP A 10 -10.16 23.94 -7.62
N LEU A 11 -8.84 24.02 -7.76
CA LEU A 11 -7.96 22.87 -7.93
C LEU A 11 -6.57 23.22 -7.41
N ILE A 12 -6.00 22.33 -6.61
CA ILE A 12 -4.59 22.37 -6.24
C ILE A 12 -3.90 21.15 -6.87
N CYS A 13 -2.84 21.38 -7.63
CA CYS A 13 -1.97 20.31 -8.13
C CYS A 13 -0.54 20.64 -7.73
N ALA A 14 0.14 19.73 -7.05
CA ALA A 14 1.52 19.94 -6.64
C ALA A 14 2.36 18.68 -6.75
N HIS A 15 3.66 18.88 -6.96
CA HIS A 15 4.69 17.88 -6.86
C HIS A 15 5.77 18.43 -5.93
N PRO A 16 5.65 18.21 -4.60
CA PRO A 16 6.59 18.76 -3.65
C PRO A 16 8.00 18.21 -3.91
N PRO A 17 9.06 19.00 -3.67
CA PRO A 17 10.42 18.52 -3.79
C PRO A 17 10.64 17.36 -2.82
N TYR A 18 11.23 16.29 -3.30
CA TYR A 18 11.49 15.09 -2.50
C TYR A 18 12.49 15.39 -1.37
N ALA A 19 12.13 14.98 -0.15
CA ALA A 19 12.95 15.15 1.04
C ALA A 19 14.34 14.51 0.88
N ASN A 20 15.38 15.34 0.76
CA ASN A 20 16.77 14.94 0.71
C ASN A 20 17.12 13.94 -0.42
N ILE A 21 16.51 14.12 -1.61
CA ILE A 21 16.80 13.28 -2.81
C ILE A 21 17.43 14.09 -3.94
N ILE A 22 16.90 15.27 -4.24
CA ILE A 22 17.41 16.16 -5.30
C ILE A 22 17.43 17.57 -4.72
N HIS A 23 18.61 18.17 -4.61
CA HIS A 23 18.76 19.55 -4.17
C HIS A 23 18.54 20.50 -5.35
N TYR A 24 17.52 21.36 -5.23
CA TYR A 24 17.13 22.28 -6.30
C TYR A 24 17.78 23.67 -6.18
N THR A 25 18.39 23.96 -5.04
CA THR A 25 19.09 25.21 -4.77
C THR A 25 20.44 24.96 -4.12
N ASP A 26 21.31 25.96 -4.10
CA ASP A 26 22.58 25.95 -3.37
C ASP A 26 22.34 26.21 -1.86
N SER A 27 21.57 25.33 -1.21
CA SER A 27 21.24 25.38 0.24
C SER A 27 20.50 26.64 0.68
N LYS A 28 19.51 27.10 -0.11
CA LYS A 28 18.70 28.25 0.26
C LYS A 28 17.80 27.92 1.47
N GLU A 29 17.70 28.86 2.41
CA GLU A 29 16.82 28.72 3.57
C GLU A 29 15.36 28.50 3.14
N GLY A 30 14.72 27.49 3.73
CA GLY A 30 13.34 27.08 3.40
C GLY A 30 13.20 26.13 2.21
N ASP A 31 14.30 25.70 1.59
CA ASP A 31 14.27 24.65 0.56
C ASP A 31 14.03 23.27 1.19
N LEU A 32 12.79 22.78 1.03
CA LEU A 32 12.33 21.47 1.52
C LEU A 32 13.15 20.29 0.98
N SER A 33 13.88 20.45 -0.13
CA SER A 33 14.73 19.39 -0.65
C SER A 33 15.93 19.05 0.23
N PHE A 34 16.29 19.92 1.18
CA PHE A 34 17.36 19.65 2.15
C PHE A 34 16.85 19.02 3.45
N PHE A 35 15.53 18.97 3.64
CA PHE A 35 14.95 18.52 4.89
C PHE A 35 15.04 17.01 4.99
N ASP A 36 15.27 16.53 6.21
CA ASP A 36 15.01 15.13 6.48
C ASP A 36 13.50 14.85 6.40
N ILE A 37 13.14 13.59 6.56
CA ILE A 37 11.76 13.16 6.32
C ILE A 37 10.80 13.76 7.36
N ASP A 38 11.22 13.86 8.62
CA ASP A 38 10.35 14.31 9.70
C ASP A 38 10.13 15.82 9.61
N ASP A 39 11.19 16.58 9.33
CA ASP A 39 11.12 18.02 9.08
C ASP A 39 10.31 18.33 7.80
N PHE A 40 10.49 17.53 6.75
CA PHE A 40 9.68 17.64 5.54
C PHE A 40 8.18 17.44 5.84
N LEU A 41 7.81 16.39 6.57
CA LEU A 41 6.41 16.12 6.92
C LEU A 41 5.82 17.22 7.83
N LYS A 42 6.64 17.80 8.70
CA LYS A 42 6.26 18.94 9.55
C LYS A 42 5.93 20.19 8.71
N GLU A 43 6.74 20.51 7.72
CA GLU A 43 6.42 21.61 6.79
C GLU A 43 5.22 21.28 5.90
N MET A 44 5.12 20.04 5.43
CA MET A 44 3.94 19.59 4.67
C MET A 44 2.65 19.67 5.48
N THR A 45 2.71 19.58 6.81
CA THR A 45 1.55 19.84 7.68
C THR A 45 1.06 21.28 7.58
N LYS A 46 1.96 22.26 7.48
CA LYS A 46 1.60 23.67 7.25
C LYS A 46 1.00 23.85 5.86
N VAL A 47 1.62 23.23 4.85
CA VAL A 47 1.14 23.25 3.46
C VAL A 47 -0.25 22.64 3.34
N ALA A 48 -0.51 21.49 3.97
CA ALA A 48 -1.80 20.83 3.95
C ALA A 48 -2.89 21.68 4.61
N LYS A 49 -2.62 22.30 5.77
CA LYS A 49 -3.56 23.22 6.43
C LYS A 49 -3.90 24.43 5.56
N GLU A 50 -2.89 25.02 4.93
CA GLU A 50 -3.09 26.17 4.04
C GLU A 50 -3.84 25.77 2.77
N SER A 51 -3.54 24.60 2.21
CA SER A 51 -4.24 24.04 1.05
C SER A 51 -5.70 23.79 1.39
N PHE A 52 -5.98 23.26 2.59
CA PHE A 52 -7.35 23.08 3.08
C PHE A 52 -8.09 24.41 3.22
N ARG A 53 -7.45 25.44 3.79
CA ARG A 53 -8.04 26.78 3.97
C ARG A 53 -8.47 27.39 2.64
N VAL A 54 -7.58 27.42 1.66
CA VAL A 54 -7.83 28.10 0.38
C VAL A 54 -8.70 27.31 -0.59
N LEU A 55 -8.74 25.98 -0.48
CA LEU A 55 -9.55 25.14 -1.38
C LEU A 55 -11.04 25.29 -1.07
N LYS A 56 -11.87 25.41 -2.11
CA LYS A 56 -13.34 25.42 -1.99
C LYS A 56 -13.88 24.05 -1.54
N PRO A 57 -14.96 24.00 -0.74
CA PRO A 57 -15.62 22.73 -0.40
C PRO A 57 -16.07 21.97 -1.66
N GLY A 58 -15.87 20.66 -1.68
CA GLY A 58 -16.16 19.77 -2.81
C GLY A 58 -15.13 19.79 -3.95
N ARG A 59 -14.04 20.56 -3.81
CA ARG A 59 -12.95 20.65 -4.79
C ARG A 59 -11.75 19.78 -4.42
N GLN A 60 -10.85 19.59 -5.39
CA GLN A 60 -9.80 18.59 -5.33
C GLN A 60 -8.41 19.18 -5.11
N CYS A 61 -7.58 18.45 -4.37
CA CYS A 61 -6.16 18.69 -4.19
C CYS A 61 -5.40 17.42 -4.56
N ALA A 62 -4.61 17.47 -5.62
CA ALA A 62 -3.84 16.34 -6.13
C ALA A 62 -2.35 16.56 -5.86
N ILE A 63 -1.71 15.61 -5.20
CA ILE A 63 -0.30 15.70 -4.84
C ILE A 63 0.44 14.50 -5.41
N LEU A 64 1.42 14.71 -6.28
CA LEU A 64 2.28 13.63 -6.77
C LEU A 64 3.42 13.39 -5.77
N ILE A 65 3.60 12.16 -5.31
CA ILE A 65 4.65 11.80 -4.36
C ILE A 65 5.07 10.34 -4.52
N GLY A 66 6.36 10.08 -4.61
CA GLY A 66 6.97 8.76 -4.53
C GLY A 66 7.50 8.41 -3.13
N ASP A 67 7.69 7.12 -2.90
CA ASP A 67 8.40 6.63 -1.72
C ASP A 67 9.91 6.85 -1.84
N THR A 68 10.60 6.74 -0.70
CA THR A 68 12.07 6.83 -0.65
C THR A 68 12.66 5.51 -0.16
N ARG A 69 13.97 5.32 -0.33
CA ARG A 69 14.66 4.11 0.12
C ARG A 69 15.86 4.47 0.99
N ARG A 70 15.98 3.81 2.13
CA ARG A 70 17.14 3.91 3.03
C ARG A 70 17.60 2.50 3.38
N LYS A 71 18.89 2.21 3.25
CA LYS A 71 19.48 0.89 3.58
C LYS A 71 18.70 -0.29 2.93
N LYS A 72 18.37 -0.16 1.65
CA LYS A 72 17.58 -1.13 0.85
C LYS A 72 16.11 -1.31 1.26
N HIS A 73 15.62 -0.56 2.24
CA HIS A 73 14.25 -0.63 2.74
C HIS A 73 13.45 0.61 2.35
N VAL A 74 12.19 0.39 2.00
CA VAL A 74 11.26 1.48 1.65
C VAL A 74 10.92 2.28 2.90
N PHE A 75 11.05 3.61 2.79
CA PHE A 75 10.35 4.52 3.67
C PHE A 75 9.08 5.01 2.93
N PRO A 76 7.88 4.75 3.48
CA PRO A 76 6.61 4.97 2.80
C PRO A 76 6.18 6.46 2.86
N LEU A 77 6.99 7.34 2.26
CA LEU A 77 6.79 8.79 2.29
C LEU A 77 5.43 9.18 1.69
N GLY A 78 4.96 8.47 0.66
CA GLY A 78 3.64 8.72 0.08
C GLY A 78 2.52 8.46 1.08
N PHE A 79 2.61 7.38 1.86
CA PHE A 79 1.62 7.05 2.89
C PHE A 79 1.66 8.04 4.06
N ALA A 80 2.85 8.45 4.48
CA ALA A 80 3.02 9.49 5.51
C ALA A 80 2.44 10.84 5.06
N LEU A 81 2.63 11.23 3.79
CA LEU A 81 2.03 12.45 3.24
C LEU A 81 0.50 12.36 3.20
N ILE A 82 -0.06 11.19 2.83
CA ILE A 82 -1.51 10.97 2.88
C ILE A 82 -2.05 11.21 4.30
N ASN A 83 -1.36 10.70 5.34
CA ASN A 83 -1.73 10.98 6.73
C ASN A 83 -1.78 12.47 7.05
N VAL A 84 -0.77 13.23 6.60
CA VAL A 84 -0.71 14.69 6.82
C VAL A 84 -1.95 15.40 6.25
N TYR A 85 -2.37 15.06 5.04
CA TYR A 85 -3.55 15.67 4.41
C TYR A 85 -4.86 15.21 5.05
N LEU A 86 -4.99 13.93 5.38
CA LEU A 86 -6.16 13.42 6.11
C LEU A 86 -6.32 14.13 7.47
N ASN A 87 -5.22 14.31 8.22
CA ASN A 87 -5.21 15.02 9.50
C ASN A 87 -5.54 16.52 9.37
N ALA A 88 -5.32 17.11 8.20
CA ALA A 88 -5.73 18.49 7.91
C ALA A 88 -7.24 18.63 7.61
N GLY A 89 -7.98 17.51 7.50
CA GLY A 89 -9.44 17.49 7.29
C GLY A 89 -9.87 17.08 5.88
N PHE A 90 -8.92 16.76 4.99
CA PHE A 90 -9.24 16.23 3.67
C PHE A 90 -9.79 14.79 3.75
N LYS A 91 -10.50 14.37 2.71
CA LYS A 91 -10.84 12.97 2.46
C LYS A 91 -10.14 12.48 1.19
N LEU A 92 -9.69 11.23 1.19
CA LEU A 92 -9.04 10.63 0.02
C LEU A 92 -10.11 10.19 -0.99
N ARG A 93 -10.23 10.91 -2.11
CA ARG A 93 -11.22 10.62 -3.14
C ARG A 93 -10.71 9.58 -4.13
N GLU A 94 -9.46 9.70 -4.56
CA GLU A 94 -8.80 8.72 -5.43
C GLU A 94 -7.34 8.53 -4.98
N LEU A 95 -6.79 7.35 -5.23
CA LEU A 95 -5.37 7.08 -5.10
C LEU A 95 -4.87 6.44 -6.40
N VAL A 96 -4.30 7.29 -7.27
CA VAL A 96 -3.81 6.84 -8.57
C VAL A 96 -2.36 6.41 -8.45
N ILE A 97 -2.02 5.25 -9.02
CA ILE A 97 -0.64 4.78 -9.10
C ILE A 97 -0.05 5.19 -10.45
N LYS A 98 0.89 6.13 -10.43
CA LYS A 98 1.65 6.53 -11.61
C LYS A 98 2.85 5.60 -11.77
N ARG A 99 2.77 4.69 -12.74
CA ARG A 99 3.92 3.88 -13.15
C ARG A 99 4.98 4.77 -13.78
N GLN A 100 6.24 4.60 -13.36
CA GLN A 100 7.38 5.25 -13.98
C GLN A 100 7.93 4.39 -15.12
N HIS A 101 8.33 5.05 -16.21
CA HIS A 101 8.95 4.43 -17.38
C HIS A 101 10.30 5.11 -17.64
N ASN A 102 11.25 4.36 -18.23
CA ASN A 102 12.50 4.91 -18.78
C ASN A 102 13.37 5.70 -17.79
N CYS A 103 13.51 5.22 -16.55
CA CYS A 103 14.47 5.81 -15.61
C CYS A 103 15.90 5.55 -16.11
N LYS A 104 16.69 6.62 -16.26
CA LYS A 104 18.05 6.58 -16.87
C LYS A 104 19.00 5.58 -16.20
N THR A 105 18.75 5.22 -14.95
CA THR A 105 19.63 4.38 -14.12
C THR A 105 19.19 2.91 -14.03
N THR A 106 18.07 2.51 -14.66
CA THR A 106 17.49 1.16 -14.54
C THR A 106 18.47 0.06 -14.94
N GLY A 107 19.25 0.25 -16.02
CA GLY A 107 20.21 -0.75 -16.50
C GLY A 107 21.36 -1.01 -15.52
N PHE A 108 21.88 0.04 -14.87
CA PHE A 108 22.94 -0.06 -13.87
C PHE A 108 22.44 -0.77 -12.60
N TRP A 109 21.20 -0.49 -12.19
CA TRP A 109 20.65 -1.05 -10.97
C TRP A 109 20.04 -2.44 -11.15
N TYR A 110 19.75 -2.90 -12.37
CA TYR A 110 19.15 -4.20 -12.62
C TYR A 110 19.98 -5.35 -12.03
N ALA A 111 21.26 -5.45 -12.36
CA ALA A 111 22.14 -6.50 -11.83
C ALA A 111 22.31 -6.39 -10.30
N ASN A 112 22.36 -5.17 -9.76
CA ASN A 112 22.45 -4.92 -8.32
C ASN A 112 21.16 -5.27 -7.57
N SER A 113 19.99 -5.05 -8.19
CA SER A 113 18.68 -5.37 -7.62
C SER A 113 18.54 -6.87 -7.35
N ILE A 114 19.02 -7.70 -8.31
CA ILE A 114 19.07 -9.15 -8.22
C ILE A 114 20.14 -9.56 -7.19
N LYS A 115 21.38 -9.06 -7.33
CA LYS A 115 22.51 -9.42 -6.45
C LYS A 115 22.24 -9.13 -4.97
N TYR A 116 21.55 -8.02 -4.68
CA TYR A 116 21.32 -7.55 -3.31
C TYR A 116 19.88 -7.68 -2.83
N ASN A 117 19.03 -8.38 -3.59
CA ASN A 117 17.61 -8.65 -3.33
C ASN A 117 16.81 -7.43 -2.86
N PHE A 118 16.73 -6.39 -3.71
CA PHE A 118 15.86 -5.22 -3.51
C PHE A 118 15.21 -4.82 -4.84
N LEU A 119 14.00 -4.25 -4.82
CA LEU A 119 13.31 -3.82 -6.04
C LEU A 119 13.67 -2.38 -6.40
N LEU A 120 13.66 -2.08 -7.69
CA LEU A 120 13.71 -0.71 -8.18
C LEU A 120 12.34 -0.05 -8.00
N LEU A 121 12.30 1.12 -7.35
CA LEU A 121 11.08 1.91 -7.26
C LEU A 121 10.66 2.30 -8.69
N ALA A 122 9.44 1.93 -9.06
CA ALA A 122 8.89 2.15 -10.39
C ALA A 122 7.46 2.74 -10.36
N HIS A 123 7.07 3.33 -9.23
CA HIS A 123 5.79 3.99 -9.08
C HIS A 123 5.88 5.23 -8.19
N GLU A 124 4.95 6.15 -8.42
CA GLU A 124 4.61 7.26 -7.54
C GLU A 124 3.11 7.22 -7.25
N TYR A 125 2.70 7.75 -6.12
CA TYR A 125 1.32 7.95 -5.77
C TYR A 125 0.86 9.33 -6.21
N LEU A 126 -0.35 9.39 -6.76
CA LEU A 126 -1.10 10.62 -6.96
C LEU A 126 -2.40 10.52 -6.13
N PRO A 127 -2.35 10.73 -4.80
CA PRO A 127 -3.54 10.95 -4.01
C PRO A 127 -4.29 12.19 -4.51
N ILE A 128 -5.58 12.01 -4.75
CA ILE A 128 -6.53 13.07 -5.03
C ILE A 128 -7.41 13.22 -3.79
N PHE A 129 -7.13 14.27 -3.04
CA PHE A 129 -7.90 14.66 -1.86
C PHE A 129 -9.09 15.53 -2.26
N GLU A 130 -10.13 15.49 -1.44
CA GLU A 130 -11.28 16.37 -1.53
C GLU A 130 -11.49 17.09 -0.20
N LYS A 131 -11.72 18.41 -0.25
CA LYS A 131 -12.25 19.13 0.91
C LYS A 131 -13.74 18.80 1.03
N PRO A 132 -14.22 18.21 2.13
CA PRO A 132 -15.64 17.83 2.25
C PRO A 132 -16.57 19.03 2.05
N LYS A 133 -17.73 18.81 1.42
CA LYS A 133 -18.79 19.81 1.35
C LYS A 133 -19.35 20.07 2.76
N THR A 134 -19.67 21.33 3.07
CA THR A 134 -20.21 21.75 4.38
C THR A 134 -21.62 21.23 4.66
N HIS A 135 -22.37 20.83 3.63
CA HIS A 135 -23.68 20.19 3.78
C HIS A 135 -23.53 18.66 3.79
N PHE A 136 -23.70 18.06 4.97
CA PHE A 136 -23.81 16.61 5.11
C PHE A 136 -25.20 16.15 4.60
N PRO A 137 -25.29 15.23 3.63
CA PRO A 137 -26.42 14.32 3.62
C PRO A 137 -26.32 13.46 4.89
N LEU A 138 -27.44 13.34 5.60
CA LEU A 138 -27.62 12.49 6.78
C LEU A 138 -26.90 11.15 6.61
N SER A 139 -26.23 10.72 7.69
CA SER A 139 -25.54 9.43 7.79
C SER A 139 -26.39 8.30 7.20
N VAL A 140 -26.00 7.80 6.02
CA VAL A 140 -26.52 6.52 5.54
C VAL A 140 -25.85 5.47 6.41
N LYS A 141 -26.59 4.94 7.38
CA LYS A 141 -26.17 3.77 8.15
C LYS A 141 -25.85 2.66 7.15
N GLU A 142 -24.59 2.23 7.12
CA GLU A 142 -24.21 1.04 6.36
C GLU A 142 -25.02 -0.14 6.89
N ARG A 143 -25.72 -0.83 5.99
CA ARG A 143 -26.25 -2.16 6.30
C ARG A 143 -25.06 -3.10 6.33
N GLY A 144 -24.55 -3.37 7.53
CA GLY A 144 -23.50 -4.35 7.76
C GLY A 144 -23.96 -5.72 7.29
N VAL A 145 -23.31 -6.26 6.26
CA VAL A 145 -23.33 -7.69 6.01
C VAL A 145 -22.14 -8.26 6.78
N GLY A 146 -22.42 -9.15 7.74
CA GLY A 146 -21.40 -9.78 8.55
C GLY A 146 -20.46 -10.60 7.69
N TYR A 147 -19.16 -10.31 7.78
CA TYR A 147 -18.14 -11.23 7.28
C TYR A 147 -17.87 -12.24 8.39
N GLY A 148 -17.98 -13.53 8.05
CA GLY A 148 -17.63 -14.62 8.95
C GLY A 148 -16.12 -14.73 9.14
N LEU A 149 -15.73 -15.15 10.34
CA LEU A 149 -14.36 -15.52 10.71
C LEU A 149 -13.82 -16.59 9.78
N VAL A 150 -12.55 -16.47 9.42
CA VAL A 150 -11.87 -17.42 8.53
C VAL A 150 -10.72 -18.09 9.26
N ALA A 151 -10.75 -19.43 9.28
CA ALA A 151 -9.58 -20.22 9.62
C ALA A 151 -8.50 -20.11 8.52
N PRO A 152 -7.24 -19.84 8.88
CA PRO A 152 -6.14 -19.84 7.92
C PRO A 152 -5.91 -21.25 7.37
N THR A 153 -6.02 -21.46 6.06
CA THR A 153 -5.59 -22.72 5.44
C THR A 153 -4.10 -22.65 5.13
N LEU A 154 -3.31 -23.50 5.77
CA LEU A 154 -1.91 -23.71 5.42
C LEU A 154 -1.82 -24.58 4.16
N GLU A 155 -1.50 -23.99 3.02
CA GLU A 155 -1.18 -24.74 1.81
C GLU A 155 0.33 -24.79 1.57
N GLN A 156 0.87 -26.00 1.43
CA GLN A 156 2.18 -26.26 0.83
C GLN A 156 1.92 -26.91 -0.53
N ARG A 157 1.90 -26.12 -1.60
CA ARG A 157 1.76 -26.65 -2.97
C ARG A 157 3.14 -26.72 -3.64
N PRO A 158 3.50 -27.82 -4.32
CA PRO A 158 4.64 -27.81 -5.23
C PRO A 158 4.37 -26.81 -6.36
N LEU A 159 5.34 -25.94 -6.65
CA LEU A 159 5.24 -24.96 -7.74
C LEU A 159 5.40 -25.67 -9.10
N PRO A 160 4.50 -25.45 -10.07
CA PRO A 160 4.72 -25.93 -11.43
C PRO A 160 5.48 -24.89 -12.28
N ARG A 161 6.37 -25.42 -13.15
CA ARG A 161 7.08 -24.80 -14.29
C ARG A 161 8.17 -23.73 -14.00
N ASN A 162 9.28 -23.88 -14.74
CA ASN A 162 10.30 -22.83 -14.91
C ASN A 162 9.77 -21.78 -15.90
N TRP A 163 9.65 -20.54 -15.43
CA TRP A 163 9.39 -19.36 -16.25
C TRP A 163 10.61 -18.44 -16.11
N ASP A 164 11.09 -17.87 -17.20
CA ASP A 164 12.32 -17.08 -17.21
C ASP A 164 12.11 -15.67 -16.63
N GLY A 165 12.91 -15.31 -15.63
CA GLY A 165 13.05 -13.95 -15.09
C GLY A 165 12.25 -13.66 -13.81
N LEU A 166 12.90 -13.03 -12.82
CA LEU A 166 12.25 -12.46 -11.64
C LEU A 166 11.94 -10.97 -11.89
N GLU A 167 10.81 -10.50 -11.37
CA GLU A 167 10.49 -9.07 -11.41
C GLU A 167 11.50 -8.27 -10.56
N THR A 168 12.08 -7.23 -11.15
CA THR A 168 13.12 -6.40 -10.52
C THR A 168 12.62 -5.04 -10.08
N THR A 169 11.37 -4.69 -10.37
CA THR A 169 10.76 -3.41 -10.01
C THR A 169 9.62 -3.57 -9.03
N THR A 170 9.21 -2.49 -8.36
CA THR A 170 8.04 -2.49 -7.46
C THR A 170 6.70 -2.54 -8.18
N VAL A 171 6.65 -2.64 -9.51
CA VAL A 171 5.40 -2.74 -10.27
C VAL A 171 5.39 -4.04 -11.04
N TRP A 172 4.55 -4.98 -10.64
CA TRP A 172 4.40 -6.29 -11.26
C TRP A 172 3.11 -6.33 -12.07
N ILE A 173 3.25 -6.72 -13.33
CA ILE A 173 2.11 -6.80 -14.26
C ILE A 173 2.09 -8.21 -14.81
N PHE A 174 1.01 -8.94 -14.54
CA PHE A 174 0.88 -10.33 -14.97
C PHE A 174 -0.34 -10.53 -15.90
N PRO A 175 -0.28 -11.50 -16.82
CA PRO A 175 -1.44 -11.89 -17.63
C PRO A 175 -2.61 -12.35 -16.75
N GLU A 176 -3.83 -11.98 -17.13
CA GLU A 176 -5.05 -12.28 -16.34
C GLU A 176 -5.22 -13.79 -16.07
N LYS A 177 -5.01 -14.62 -17.11
CA LYS A 177 -5.20 -16.09 -17.04
C LYS A 177 -4.28 -16.78 -16.03
N GLU A 178 -3.11 -16.22 -15.76
CA GLU A 178 -2.05 -16.82 -14.92
C GLU A 178 -1.69 -15.93 -13.72
N PHE A 179 -2.52 -14.93 -13.41
CA PHE A 179 -2.19 -13.87 -12.46
C PHE A 179 -1.83 -14.43 -11.07
N ALA A 180 -2.68 -15.28 -10.50
CA ALA A 180 -2.48 -15.81 -9.16
C ALA A 180 -1.27 -16.75 -9.07
N GLU A 181 -1.03 -17.56 -10.10
CA GLU A 181 0.10 -18.50 -10.15
C GLU A 181 1.43 -17.75 -10.24
N ARG A 182 1.53 -16.79 -11.17
CA ARG A 182 2.73 -15.95 -11.35
C ARG A 182 3.02 -15.10 -10.13
N LEU A 183 2.00 -14.49 -9.53
CA LEU A 183 2.12 -13.73 -8.30
C LEU A 183 2.70 -14.58 -7.16
N ASN A 184 2.10 -15.75 -6.90
CA ASN A 184 2.55 -16.63 -5.82
C ASN A 184 3.97 -17.12 -6.05
N LYS A 185 4.28 -17.56 -7.27
CA LYS A 185 5.62 -18.00 -7.65
C LYS A 185 6.65 -16.90 -7.42
N ASN A 186 6.39 -15.68 -7.90
CA ASN A 186 7.34 -14.58 -7.77
C ASN A 186 7.56 -14.17 -6.30
N VAL A 187 6.51 -14.19 -5.46
CA VAL A 187 6.65 -13.98 -4.01
C VAL A 187 7.49 -15.09 -3.36
N ILE A 188 7.18 -16.36 -3.65
CA ILE A 188 7.87 -17.51 -3.04
C ILE A 188 9.34 -17.55 -3.49
N ASP A 189 9.61 -17.47 -4.79
CA ASP A 189 10.97 -17.54 -5.33
C ASP A 189 11.87 -16.42 -4.77
N ARG A 190 11.29 -15.23 -4.53
CA ARG A 190 12.04 -14.05 -4.06
C ARG A 190 12.25 -13.99 -2.56
N TYR A 191 11.30 -14.51 -1.77
CA TYR A 191 11.27 -14.30 -0.32
C TYR A 191 11.27 -15.60 0.50
N SER A 192 11.20 -16.78 -0.10
CA SER A 192 11.37 -18.02 0.66
C SER A 192 12.83 -18.41 0.88
N ASN A 193 13.78 -17.84 0.11
CA ASN A 193 15.19 -18.24 0.09
C ASN A 193 15.40 -19.77 -0.11
N GLY A 194 14.44 -20.46 -0.75
CA GLY A 194 14.44 -21.92 -0.89
C GLY A 194 14.04 -22.70 0.38
N GLY A 195 13.69 -22.01 1.46
CA GLY A 195 13.23 -22.58 2.73
C GLY A 195 11.72 -22.79 2.81
N ALA A 196 11.27 -23.22 3.99
CA ALA A 196 9.85 -23.49 4.26
C ALA A 196 9.04 -22.19 4.25
N TYR A 197 7.85 -22.23 3.64
CA TYR A 197 6.93 -21.10 3.61
C TYR A 197 5.54 -21.49 4.09
N SER A 198 4.71 -20.50 4.38
CA SER A 198 3.30 -20.68 4.73
C SER A 198 2.46 -19.60 4.08
N ILE A 199 1.35 -20.02 3.48
CA ILE A 199 0.36 -19.10 2.93
C ILE A 199 -0.85 -19.14 3.86
N ILE A 200 -1.35 -17.97 4.22
CA ILE A 200 -2.61 -17.77 4.94
C ILE A 200 -3.54 -17.02 3.99
N THR A 201 -4.70 -17.58 3.68
CA THR A 201 -5.70 -16.92 2.83
C THR A 201 -6.96 -16.68 3.63
N PHE A 202 -7.50 -15.46 3.58
CA PHE A 202 -8.83 -15.18 4.11
C PHE A 202 -9.89 -15.68 3.12
N ILE A 203 -10.90 -16.44 3.58
CA ILE A 203 -11.97 -17.03 2.77
C ILE A 203 -13.32 -16.55 3.32
N SER A 204 -14.12 -15.84 2.52
CA SER A 204 -15.46 -15.45 2.95
C SER A 204 -16.37 -16.67 3.10
N HIS A 205 -16.80 -17.01 4.32
CA HIS A 205 -17.84 -18.02 4.53
C HIS A 205 -18.98 -17.49 5.40
N SER A 206 -20.19 -17.59 4.85
CA SER A 206 -21.48 -17.37 5.51
C SER A 206 -22.02 -18.62 6.23
N LYS A 207 -21.25 -19.71 6.37
CA LYS A 207 -21.63 -20.86 7.18
C LYS A 207 -20.43 -21.57 7.81
N ASN A 208 -20.60 -21.84 9.11
CA ASN A 208 -19.81 -22.67 10.02
C ASN A 208 -18.51 -22.06 10.55
N GLU A 209 -18.61 -21.61 11.81
CA GLU A 209 -17.49 -21.55 12.75
C GLU A 209 -16.86 -22.95 12.81
N LEU A 210 -15.68 -23.09 12.24
CA LEU A 210 -14.81 -24.23 12.48
C LEU A 210 -13.62 -23.73 13.28
N ASP A 211 -13.53 -24.24 14.50
CA ASP A 211 -12.53 -23.96 15.51
C ASP A 211 -11.12 -23.80 14.93
N PHE A 212 -10.42 -22.79 15.46
CA PHE A 212 -8.97 -22.60 15.33
C PHE A 212 -8.25 -23.79 15.99
N THR A 213 -8.26 -24.94 15.32
CA THR A 213 -7.52 -26.11 15.77
C THR A 213 -6.04 -25.84 15.57
N LYS A 214 -5.35 -25.57 16.68
CA LYS A 214 -3.89 -25.65 16.81
C LYS A 214 -3.39 -26.91 16.08
N ARG A 215 -2.93 -26.79 14.84
CA ARG A 215 -2.31 -27.89 14.10
C ARG A 215 -1.03 -27.40 13.42
N ASN A 216 0.07 -27.88 13.99
CA ASN A 216 1.48 -27.83 13.55
C ASN A 216 1.99 -26.47 13.02
N THR A 217 2.26 -25.54 13.94
CA THR A 217 3.26 -24.48 13.74
C THR A 217 4.63 -25.10 13.48
N GLN A 218 4.96 -25.31 12.20
CA GLN A 218 6.35 -25.52 11.79
C GLN A 218 7.17 -24.30 12.20
N LYS A 219 8.12 -24.47 13.11
CA LYS A 219 9.08 -23.43 13.49
C LYS A 219 10.16 -23.30 12.42
N GLY A 220 10.65 -22.09 12.18
CA GLY A 220 11.75 -21.83 11.25
C GLY A 220 11.30 -21.68 9.79
N LYS A 221 10.15 -21.03 9.57
CA LYS A 221 9.71 -20.68 8.22
C LYS A 221 10.47 -19.46 7.74
N GLU A 222 10.88 -19.46 6.48
CA GLU A 222 11.55 -18.32 5.85
C GLU A 222 10.54 -17.31 5.29
N LEU A 223 9.30 -17.72 5.01
CA LEU A 223 8.25 -16.86 4.46
C LEU A 223 6.87 -17.14 5.07
N LEU A 224 6.21 -16.07 5.52
CA LEU A 224 4.77 -16.04 5.77
C LEU A 224 4.09 -15.13 4.75
N PHE A 225 3.16 -15.66 3.98
CA PHE A 225 2.41 -14.91 2.97
C PHE A 225 0.92 -14.86 3.32
N ILE A 226 0.43 -13.69 3.73
CA ILE A 226 -0.97 -13.42 4.07
C ILE A 226 -1.68 -12.82 2.85
N LYS A 227 -2.82 -13.40 2.45
CA LYS A 227 -3.60 -12.97 1.30
C LYS A 227 -4.98 -12.45 1.68
N SER A 228 -5.22 -11.17 1.44
CA SER A 228 -6.48 -10.46 1.71
C SER A 228 -7.71 -11.08 1.04
N PRO A 229 -8.91 -11.00 1.68
CA PRO A 229 -10.17 -11.51 1.12
C PRO A 229 -10.87 -10.54 0.15
N PHE A 230 -10.44 -9.29 0.02
CA PHE A 230 -11.24 -8.19 -0.57
C PHE A 230 -11.35 -8.18 -2.10
N LEU A 231 -11.49 -9.33 -2.74
CA LEU A 231 -11.50 -9.44 -4.20
C LEU A 231 -12.90 -9.48 -4.83
N SER A 232 -13.99 -9.44 -4.05
CA SER A 232 -15.33 -9.73 -4.61
C SER A 232 -16.57 -9.06 -3.98
N SER A 233 -16.48 -8.15 -3.01
CA SER A 233 -17.68 -7.47 -2.46
C SER A 233 -17.42 -6.08 -1.88
N ASN A 234 -18.48 -5.24 -1.83
CA ASN A 234 -18.45 -3.88 -1.26
C ASN A 234 -18.22 -3.94 0.25
N PRO A 235 -17.03 -3.62 0.77
CA PRO A 235 -16.73 -3.75 2.19
C PRO A 235 -17.29 -2.55 2.96
N SER A 236 -17.84 -2.82 4.15
CA SER A 236 -18.21 -1.79 5.13
C SER A 236 -17.01 -1.35 5.97
N HIS A 237 -17.13 -0.22 6.66
CA HIS A 237 -16.09 0.22 7.59
C HIS A 237 -15.78 -0.84 8.66
N SER A 238 -16.81 -1.53 9.18
CA SER A 238 -16.62 -2.59 10.16
C SER A 238 -15.79 -3.76 9.62
N ASN A 239 -15.92 -4.07 8.32
CA ASN A 239 -15.15 -5.16 7.71
C ASN A 239 -13.68 -4.79 7.57
N VAL A 240 -13.40 -3.52 7.26
CA VAL A 240 -12.02 -3.00 7.22
C VAL A 240 -11.39 -3.08 8.61
N GLU A 241 -12.07 -2.60 9.65
CA GLU A 241 -11.51 -2.64 11.01
C GLU A 241 -11.26 -4.08 11.48
N GLN A 242 -12.19 -5.00 11.19
CA GLN A 242 -12.03 -6.40 11.52
C GLN A 242 -10.84 -7.02 10.79
N TYR A 243 -10.71 -6.80 9.48
CA TYR A 243 -9.56 -7.28 8.71
C TYR A 243 -8.23 -6.77 9.24
N LEU A 244 -8.15 -5.48 9.58
CA LEU A 244 -6.94 -4.88 10.15
C LEU A 244 -6.59 -5.52 11.49
N LYS A 245 -7.58 -5.70 12.37
CA LYS A 245 -7.41 -6.35 13.67
C LYS A 245 -6.94 -7.79 13.53
N GLU A 246 -7.58 -8.58 12.68
CA GLU A 246 -7.23 -9.99 12.44
C GLU A 246 -5.84 -10.14 11.84
N THR A 247 -5.51 -9.31 10.84
CA THR A 247 -4.17 -9.29 10.25
C THR A 247 -3.11 -9.00 11.31
N LYS A 248 -3.33 -8.01 12.18
CA LYS A 248 -2.42 -7.70 13.28
C LYS A 248 -2.24 -8.88 14.24
N GLU A 249 -3.32 -9.58 14.59
CA GLU A 249 -3.27 -10.72 15.51
C GLU A 249 -2.57 -11.93 14.89
N ILE A 250 -2.82 -12.24 13.61
CA ILE A 250 -2.10 -13.28 12.87
C ILE A 250 -0.61 -12.98 12.85
N VAL A 251 -0.23 -11.73 12.51
CA VAL A 251 1.17 -11.31 12.50
C VAL A 251 1.77 -11.48 13.90
N ARG A 252 1.08 -11.05 14.96
CA ARG A 252 1.56 -11.20 16.34
C ARG A 252 1.80 -12.66 16.73
N GLN A 253 0.92 -13.58 16.30
CA GLN A 253 1.01 -15.00 16.63
C GLN A 253 2.07 -15.74 15.82
N GLU A 254 2.23 -15.42 14.53
CA GLU A 254 3.13 -16.14 13.63
C GLU A 254 4.54 -15.53 13.54
N LEU A 255 4.74 -14.25 13.87
CA LEU A 255 6.05 -13.59 13.82
C LEU A 255 7.16 -14.35 14.57
N PRO A 256 6.93 -14.94 15.76
CA PRO A 256 7.94 -15.76 16.43
C PRO A 256 8.36 -17.01 15.64
N ASN A 257 7.51 -17.52 14.74
CA ASN A 257 7.77 -18.73 13.94
C ASN A 257 8.59 -18.45 12.67
N ILE A 258 8.73 -17.19 12.26
CA ILE A 258 9.51 -16.79 11.08
C ILE A 258 10.99 -16.65 11.46
N SER A 259 11.91 -17.18 10.66
CA SER A 259 13.35 -17.06 10.88
C SER A 259 13.83 -15.60 10.88
N LYS A 260 14.95 -15.30 11.57
CA LYS A 260 15.62 -14.00 11.43
C LYS A 260 16.14 -13.85 9.99
N GLY A 261 15.84 -12.73 9.35
CA GLY A 261 16.11 -12.53 7.92
C GLY A 261 15.06 -13.14 6.99
N GLY A 262 14.06 -13.85 7.53
CA GLY A 262 12.87 -14.28 6.80
C GLY A 262 11.91 -13.12 6.53
N PHE A 263 10.82 -13.41 5.82
CA PHE A 263 9.92 -12.39 5.30
C PHE A 263 8.46 -12.62 5.70
N LEU A 264 7.77 -11.52 5.94
CA LEU A 264 6.31 -11.44 6.01
C LEU A 264 5.82 -10.67 4.78
N VAL A 265 4.92 -11.26 4.01
CA VAL A 265 4.28 -10.61 2.87
C VAL A 265 2.79 -10.52 3.13
N ILE A 266 2.21 -9.33 3.00
CA ILE A 266 0.77 -9.11 3.12
C ILE A 266 0.25 -8.56 1.80
N GLN A 267 -0.55 -9.38 1.10
CA GLN A 267 -1.30 -8.94 -0.07
C GLN A 267 -2.58 -8.26 0.39
N THR A 268 -2.81 -7.03 -0.05
CA THR A 268 -4.02 -6.25 0.24
C THR A 268 -4.44 -5.41 -0.95
N GLN A 269 -5.61 -4.78 -0.89
CA GLN A 269 -6.14 -3.92 -1.93
C GLN A 269 -6.92 -2.79 -1.28
N ASP A 270 -6.78 -1.57 -1.80
CA ASP A 270 -7.57 -0.45 -1.32
C ASP A 270 -9.04 -0.64 -1.68
N VAL A 271 -9.92 -0.12 -0.84
CA VAL A 271 -11.37 -0.30 -1.01
C VAL A 271 -12.05 1.05 -1.05
N ARG A 272 -13.26 1.11 -1.63
CA ARG A 272 -14.04 2.34 -1.67
C ARG A 272 -15.25 2.22 -0.77
N ILE A 273 -15.39 3.14 0.19
CA ILE A 273 -16.50 3.19 1.13
C ILE A 273 -17.13 4.59 1.07
N VAL A 274 -18.45 4.65 0.83
CA VAL A 274 -19.23 5.89 0.66
C VAL A 274 -18.55 6.92 -0.26
N GLY A 275 -17.98 6.46 -1.38
CA GLY A 275 -17.35 7.32 -2.40
C GLY A 275 -15.88 7.69 -2.15
N TYR A 276 -15.33 7.43 -0.97
CA TYR A 276 -13.93 7.71 -0.64
C TYR A 276 -13.10 6.42 -0.61
N VAL A 277 -11.81 6.54 -0.96
CA VAL A 277 -10.86 5.43 -0.89
C VAL A 277 -10.39 5.27 0.54
N GLU A 278 -10.53 4.05 1.06
CA GLU A 278 -9.87 3.56 2.26
C GLU A 278 -8.55 2.88 1.85
N PRO A 279 -7.40 3.52 2.10
CA PRO A 279 -6.11 3.02 1.64
C PRO A 279 -5.59 1.92 2.58
N LEU A 280 -6.04 0.67 2.38
CA LEU A 280 -5.75 -0.46 3.28
C LEU A 280 -4.25 -0.74 3.41
N ALA A 281 -3.48 -0.59 2.32
CA ALA A 281 -2.04 -0.76 2.35
C ALA A 281 -1.37 0.22 3.33
N LYS A 282 -1.74 1.50 3.24
CA LYS A 282 -1.28 2.56 4.16
C LYS A 282 -1.73 2.30 5.60
N ARG A 283 -2.99 1.91 5.80
CA ARG A 283 -3.51 1.60 7.14
C ARG A 283 -2.79 0.41 7.80
N LEU A 284 -2.42 -0.61 7.03
CA LEU A 284 -1.62 -1.73 7.52
C LEU A 284 -0.19 -1.32 7.87
N VAL A 285 0.45 -0.47 7.05
CA VAL A 285 1.78 0.07 7.36
C VAL A 285 1.77 0.85 8.67
N ASP A 286 0.76 1.69 8.89
CA ASP A 286 0.61 2.43 10.16
C ASP A 286 0.31 1.52 11.36
N LEU A 287 -0.31 0.37 11.12
CA LEU A 287 -0.72 -0.57 12.17
C LEU A 287 0.41 -1.50 12.63
N LEU A 288 1.29 -1.90 11.71
CA LEU A 288 2.32 -2.92 11.90
C LEU A 288 3.66 -2.30 12.32
N THR A 289 3.65 -1.54 13.41
CA THR A 289 4.83 -0.87 13.96
C THR A 289 5.68 -1.76 14.88
N PHE A 290 5.76 -3.07 14.59
CA PHE A 290 6.56 -4.00 15.37
C PHE A 290 8.06 -3.74 15.15
N ASP A 291 8.84 -3.60 16.23
CA ASP A 291 10.30 -3.36 16.15
C ASP A 291 11.04 -4.48 15.39
N ASP A 292 10.49 -5.69 15.45
CA ASP A 292 10.98 -6.89 14.77
C ASP A 292 10.67 -6.92 13.27
N LEU A 293 9.88 -5.99 12.74
CA LEU A 293 9.52 -5.91 11.33
C LEU A 293 10.08 -4.65 10.69
N TRP A 294 10.77 -4.82 9.57
CA TRP A 294 11.23 -3.69 8.76
C TRP A 294 10.60 -3.72 7.39
N LEU A 295 9.83 -2.68 7.05
CA LEU A 295 9.20 -2.57 5.73
C LEU A 295 10.28 -2.51 4.64
N LYS A 296 10.39 -3.59 3.87
CA LYS A 296 11.39 -3.76 2.84
C LYS A 296 10.92 -3.22 1.51
N GLU A 297 9.71 -3.59 1.09
CA GLU A 297 9.14 -3.23 -0.19
C GLU A 297 7.64 -2.93 -0.06
N ILE A 298 7.16 -1.98 -0.87
CA ILE A 298 5.75 -1.87 -1.25
C ILE A 298 5.69 -2.17 -2.74
N VAL A 299 5.05 -3.28 -3.09
CA VAL A 299 4.93 -3.72 -4.48
C VAL A 299 3.50 -3.49 -4.95
N ILE A 300 3.34 -2.85 -6.10
CA ILE A 300 2.08 -2.70 -6.80
C ILE A 300 1.94 -3.85 -7.78
N VAL A 301 0.84 -4.59 -7.70
CA VAL A 301 0.55 -5.72 -8.58
C VAL A 301 -0.74 -5.43 -9.34
N THR A 302 -0.76 -5.62 -10.66
CA THR A 302 -1.95 -5.45 -11.48
C THR A 302 -1.98 -6.45 -12.63
N GLN A 303 -3.15 -6.63 -13.25
CA GLN A 303 -3.32 -7.46 -14.43
C GLN A 303 -3.02 -6.66 -15.71
N GLU A 304 -2.49 -7.33 -16.73
CA GLU A 304 -2.40 -6.78 -18.08
C GLU A 304 -3.79 -6.38 -18.61
N GLY A 305 -3.88 -5.23 -19.27
CA GLY A 305 -5.14 -4.76 -19.84
C GLY A 305 -6.16 -4.20 -18.83
N ALA A 306 -5.90 -4.25 -17.52
CA ALA A 306 -6.83 -3.76 -16.49
C ALA A 306 -7.15 -2.26 -16.62
N ASN A 307 -6.26 -1.48 -17.24
CA ASN A 307 -6.43 -0.03 -17.45
C ASN A 307 -7.43 0.33 -18.57
N SER A 308 -7.90 -0.64 -19.36
CA SER A 308 -8.73 -0.41 -20.56
C SER A 308 -10.20 -0.07 -20.24
N SER A 309 -10.67 -0.28 -19.01
CA SER A 309 -12.01 0.08 -18.53
C SER A 309 -11.93 0.93 -17.26
N SER A 310 -11.39 2.15 -17.40
CA SER A 310 -10.98 2.99 -16.26
C SER A 310 -12.11 3.71 -15.52
N LEU A 311 -13.31 3.80 -16.11
CA LEU A 311 -14.46 4.49 -15.54
C LEU A 311 -15.59 3.51 -15.22
N ASN A 312 -15.97 3.45 -13.93
CA ASN A 312 -17.25 2.89 -13.54
C ASN A 312 -18.37 3.89 -13.87
N SER A 313 -19.61 3.40 -14.05
CA SER A 313 -20.81 4.22 -14.29
C SER A 313 -21.10 5.28 -13.22
N THR A 314 -20.36 5.25 -12.11
CA THR A 314 -20.49 6.11 -10.93
C THR A 314 -19.52 7.32 -10.91
N GLY A 315 -18.67 7.49 -11.93
CA GLY A 315 -17.75 8.63 -12.04
C GLY A 315 -16.49 8.55 -11.16
N TYR A 316 -16.20 7.36 -10.61
CA TYR A 316 -14.98 7.05 -9.86
C TYR A 316 -14.05 6.16 -10.67
N LEU A 317 -12.76 6.23 -10.38
CA LEU A 317 -11.78 5.31 -10.95
C LEU A 317 -11.93 3.92 -10.30
N LYS A 318 -11.85 2.89 -11.14
CA LYS A 318 -11.79 1.50 -10.68
C LYS A 318 -10.44 1.23 -10.03
N ILE A 319 -10.44 0.66 -8.83
CA ILE A 319 -9.23 0.18 -8.17
C ILE A 319 -8.88 -1.17 -8.81
N VAL A 320 -7.79 -1.21 -9.58
CA VAL A 320 -7.38 -2.39 -10.34
C VAL A 320 -6.10 -3.04 -9.82
N HIS A 321 -5.34 -2.29 -9.02
CA HIS A 321 -4.09 -2.77 -8.43
C HIS A 321 -4.29 -3.34 -7.04
N GLN A 322 -3.34 -4.18 -6.64
CA GLN A 322 -3.17 -4.73 -5.30
C GLN A 322 -1.79 -4.32 -4.79
N TYR A 323 -1.61 -4.39 -3.49
CA TYR A 323 -0.36 -4.13 -2.81
C TYR A 323 0.19 -5.42 -2.21
N LEU A 324 1.50 -5.64 -2.33
CA LEU A 324 2.24 -6.54 -1.46
C LEU A 324 3.08 -5.68 -0.52
N LEU A 325 2.75 -5.70 0.76
CA LEU A 325 3.58 -5.14 1.81
C LEU A 325 4.57 -6.21 2.24
N VAL A 326 5.86 -5.99 2.00
CA VAL A 326 6.91 -6.95 2.31
C VAL A 326 7.74 -6.44 3.47
N TYR A 327 7.81 -7.22 4.54
CA TYR A 327 8.60 -6.94 5.73
C TYR A 327 9.71 -7.97 5.89
N GLU A 328 10.90 -7.51 6.25
CA GLU A 328 12.03 -8.33 6.69
C GLU A 328 12.00 -8.46 8.22
N VAL A 329 12.16 -9.68 8.73
CA VAL A 329 12.13 -9.98 10.17
C VAL A 329 13.52 -9.79 10.79
N ARG A 330 13.64 -8.92 11.80
CA ARG A 330 14.94 -8.45 12.33
C ARG A 330 15.49 -9.16 13.57
N LYS A 331 14.61 -9.69 14.45
CA LYS A 331 14.87 -10.45 15.70
C LYS A 331 16.13 -10.15 16.52
#